data_AF-A0A4S2EFK4-F1
#
_entry.id   AF-A0A4S2EFK4-F1
#
_cell.length_a   1.000
_cell.length_b   1.000
_cell.length_c   1.000
_cell.angle_alpha   90.00
_cell.angle_beta   90.00
_cell.angle_gamma   90.00
#
_symmetry.space_group_name_H-M   'P 1'
#
loop_
_entity.id
_entity.type
_entity.pdbx_description
1 polymer ?
#
loop_
_entity_poly.entity_id
_entity_poly.type
_entity_poly.pdbx_seq_one_letter_code
_entity_poly.pdbx_strand_id
1 'polypeptide(L)'
;MPNVLIFGSYILFFWSNDGSEPVHIHVAVKRPSRVSAKFWILEDGSCKLANNHADIPKKDLKRIFEFIQGNIEDILKAWKDFFCGRRNKIL
;
A
#
# COMPACT_ATOMS: atom_id res chain seq x y z
N MET A 1 7.64 -7.02 6.02
CA MET A 1 6.92 -5.73 5.88
C MET A 1 7.94 -4.63 5.62
N PRO A 2 8.17 -4.28 4.35
CA PRO A 2 8.90 -3.08 4.00
C PRO A 2 7.98 -1.85 4.12
N ASN A 3 8.52 -0.72 4.59
CA ASN A 3 7.87 0.58 4.37
C ASN A 3 8.06 0.93 2.90
N VAL A 4 6.97 1.20 2.18
CA VAL A 4 6.99 1.48 0.74
C VAL A 4 7.14 2.99 0.54
N LEU A 5 6.28 3.79 1.19
CA LEU A 5 6.30 5.25 1.13
C LEU A 5 5.92 5.87 2.49
N ILE A 6 6.30 7.13 2.69
CA ILE A 6 5.91 7.94 3.85
C ILE A 6 5.29 9.24 3.36
N PHE A 7 4.10 9.57 3.86
CA PHE A 7 3.39 10.81 3.58
C PHE A 7 3.01 11.50 4.88
N GLY A 8 3.83 12.45 5.33
CA GLY A 8 3.67 13.11 6.63
C GLY A 8 3.71 12.08 7.77
N SER A 9 2.61 11.95 8.52
CA SER A 9 2.48 10.95 9.58
C SER A 9 1.94 9.60 9.09
N TYR A 10 1.64 9.45 7.81
CA TYR A 10 1.08 8.23 7.23
C TYR A 10 2.19 7.34 6.67
N ILE A 11 2.18 6.08 7.07
CA ILE A 11 3.10 5.05 6.58
C ILE A 11 2.33 4.14 5.64
N LEU A 12 2.85 3.97 4.43
CA LEU A 12 2.30 3.12 3.40
C LEU A 12 3.14 1.84 3.28
N PHE A 13 2.51 0.67 3.34
CA PHE A 13 3.22 -0.61 3.45
C PHE A 13 2.43 -1.80 2.90
N PHE A 14 3.10 -2.95 2.76
CA PHE A 14 2.50 -4.25 2.43
C PHE A 14 2.69 -5.25 3.58
N TRP A 15 1.72 -6.12 3.84
CA TRP A 15 1.96 -7.26 4.71
C TRP A 15 2.69 -8.37 3.96
N SER A 16 3.56 -9.10 4.66
CA SER A 16 4.30 -10.20 4.05
C SER A 16 3.41 -11.33 3.51
N ASN A 17 2.15 -11.42 3.98
CA ASN A 17 1.20 -12.48 3.60
C ASN A 17 0.19 -12.04 2.53
N ASP A 18 0.31 -10.83 1.97
CA ASP A 18 -0.65 -10.28 1.00
C ASP A 18 -0.41 -10.79 -0.43
N GLY A 19 0.63 -11.59 -0.67
CA GLY A 19 1.09 -11.94 -2.02
C GLY A 19 0.13 -12.78 -2.86
N SER A 20 -0.95 -13.33 -2.27
CA SER A 20 -2.03 -14.02 -2.98
C SER A 20 -3.18 -13.10 -3.39
N GLU A 21 -3.21 -11.86 -2.91
CA GLU A 21 -4.24 -10.89 -3.24
C GLU A 21 -3.85 -10.01 -4.44
N PRO A 22 -4.81 -9.35 -5.10
CA PRO A 22 -4.51 -8.29 -6.06
C PRO A 22 -3.68 -7.17 -5.43
N VAL A 23 -3.01 -6.36 -6.26
CA VAL A 23 -2.12 -5.31 -5.77
C VAL A 23 -2.88 -4.31 -4.90
N HIS A 24 -2.34 -4.03 -3.71
CA HIS A 24 -2.91 -3.07 -2.78
C HIS A 24 -1.86 -2.49 -1.86
N ILE A 25 -2.24 -1.43 -1.14
CA ILE A 25 -1.38 -0.80 -0.14
C ILE A 25 -2.17 -0.51 1.14
N HIS A 26 -1.52 -0.74 2.27
CA HIS A 26 -2.03 -0.40 3.60
C HIS A 26 -1.52 0.96 4.04
N VAL A 27 -2.34 1.69 4.79
CA VAL A 27 -2.00 3.01 5.34
C VAL A 27 -2.29 3.05 6.83
N ALA A 28 -1.27 3.35 7.63
CA ALA A 28 -1.39 3.48 9.08
C ALA A 28 -0.70 4.77 9.58
N VAL A 29 -1.07 5.21 10.79
CA VAL A 29 -0.54 6.44 11.39
C VAL A 29 0.72 6.12 12.20
N LYS A 30 1.81 6.84 11.93
CA LYS A 30 3.16 6.80 12.56
C LYS A 30 3.92 5.50 12.42
N ARG A 31 3.24 4.35 12.41
CA ARG A 31 3.84 3.02 12.27
C ARG A 31 2.86 2.06 11.59
N PRO A 32 3.37 1.04 10.89
CA PRO A 32 2.51 -0.02 10.37
C PRO A 32 1.76 -0.74 11.50
N SER A 33 0.49 -1.06 11.27
CA SER A 33 -0.41 -1.68 12.24
C SER A 33 -1.54 -2.41 11.53
N ARG A 34 -2.10 -3.46 12.16
CA ARG A 34 -3.30 -4.16 11.65
C ARG A 34 -4.49 -3.23 11.51
N VAL A 35 -4.57 -2.23 12.38
CA VAL A 35 -5.53 -1.12 12.30
C VAL A 35 -5.01 -0.14 11.24
N SER A 36 -5.46 -0.34 10.01
CA SER A 36 -5.01 0.39 8.81
C SER A 36 -6.17 0.64 7.85
N ALA A 37 -6.04 1.64 6.99
CA ALA A 37 -6.83 1.70 5.77
C ALA A 37 -6.18 0.84 4.68
N LYS A 38 -6.97 0.35 3.74
CA LYS A 38 -6.51 -0.44 2.59
C LYS A 38 -7.01 0.18 1.29
N PHE A 39 -6.12 0.30 0.31
CA PHE A 39 -6.44 0.77 -1.03
C PHE A 39 -6.04 -0.28 -2.05
N TRP A 40 -6.98 -0.68 -2.91
CA TRP A 40 -6.70 -1.47 -4.10
C TRP A 40 -6.04 -0.59 -5.16
N ILE A 41 -5.05 -1.13 -5.88
CA ILE A 41 -4.52 -0.55 -7.12
C ILE A 41 -5.19 -1.28 -8.28
N LEU A 42 -5.83 -0.52 -9.17
CA LEU A 42 -6.60 -1.04 -10.29
C LEU A 42 -5.74 -1.11 -11.56
N GLU A 43 -6.15 -1.95 -12.51
CA GLU A 43 -5.41 -2.17 -13.76
C GLU A 43 -5.34 -0.93 -14.66
N ASP A 44 -6.29 -0.01 -14.52
CA ASP A 44 -6.32 1.27 -15.23
C ASP A 44 -5.34 2.32 -14.68
N GLY A 45 -4.53 1.96 -13.69
CA GLY A 45 -3.60 2.87 -13.04
C GLY A 45 -4.30 3.83 -12.08
N SER A 46 -5.48 3.50 -11.57
CA SER A 46 -6.14 4.20 -10.48
C SER A 46 -6.11 3.41 -9.16
N CYS A 47 -6.62 3.97 -8.06
CA CYS A 47 -6.78 3.27 -6.80
C CYS A 47 -8.19 3.42 -6.22
N LYS A 48 -8.57 2.53 -5.31
CA LYS A 48 -9.89 2.53 -4.66
C LYS A 48 -9.76 2.15 -3.19
N LEU A 49 -10.42 2.92 -2.31
CA LEU A 49 -10.51 2.57 -0.89
C LEU A 49 -11.30 1.28 -0.71
N ALA A 50 -10.67 0.27 -0.10
CA ALA A 50 -11.28 -1.00 0.24
C ALA A 50 -11.94 -0.95 1.63
N ASN A 51 -11.21 -0.41 2.61
CA ASN A 51 -11.69 -0.19 3.97
C ASN A 51 -10.89 0.91 4.66
N ASN A 52 -11.43 1.43 5.76
CA ASN A 52 -10.79 2.42 6.62
C ASN A 52 -10.90 1.99 8.08
N HIS A 53 -10.26 0.88 8.46
CA HIS A 53 -10.31 0.42 9.86
C HIS A 53 -9.51 1.32 10.81
N ALA A 54 -8.65 2.20 10.29
CA ALA A 54 -7.89 3.17 11.08
C ALA A 54 -8.63 4.47 11.36
N ASP A 55 -9.91 4.57 10.97
CA ASP A 55 -10.74 5.78 11.15
C ASP A 55 -10.06 7.06 10.66
N ILE A 56 -9.31 6.96 9.55
CA ILE A 56 -8.62 8.09 8.96
C ILE A 56 -9.69 9.11 8.50
N PRO A 57 -9.57 10.40 8.87
CA PRO A 57 -10.54 11.41 8.48
C PRO A 57 -10.67 11.51 6.95
N LYS A 58 -11.89 11.76 6.46
CA LYS A 58 -12.18 11.85 5.01
C LYS A 58 -11.28 12.84 4.26
N LYS A 59 -10.94 13.98 4.89
CA LYS A 59 -10.03 14.98 4.33
C LYS A 59 -8.63 14.40 4.06
N ASP A 60 -8.15 13.58 4.98
CA ASP A 60 -6.83 12.96 4.87
C ASP A 60 -6.87 11.76 3.94
N LEU A 61 -7.95 10.97 3.92
CA LEU A 61 -8.16 9.94 2.90
C LEU A 61 -8.08 10.51 1.49
N LYS A 62 -8.64 11.70 1.23
CA LYS A 62 -8.53 12.37 -0.07
C LYS A 62 -7.08 12.70 -0.43
N ARG A 63 -6.32 13.25 0.52
CA ARG A 63 -4.90 13.57 0.31
C ARG A 63 -4.04 12.33 0.10
N ILE A 64 -4.31 11.27 0.88
CA ILE A 64 -3.66 9.97 0.74
C ILE A 64 -3.98 9.35 -0.61
N PHE A 65 -5.23 9.46 -1.07
CA PHE A 65 -5.64 9.01 -2.40
C PHE A 65 -4.83 9.74 -3.49
N GLU A 66 -4.79 11.07 -3.46
CA GLU A 66 -3.99 11.87 -4.42
C GLU A 66 -2.51 11.50 -4.38
N PHE A 67 -1.96 11.27 -3.18
CA PHE A 67 -0.58 10.82 -3.00
C PHE A 67 -0.35 9.42 -3.61
N ILE A 68 -1.23 8.46 -3.35
CA ILE A 68 -1.15 7.11 -3.93
C ILE A 68 -1.19 7.20 -5.45
N GLN A 69 -2.15 7.95 -6.01
CA GLN A 69 -2.31 8.13 -7.46
C GLN A 69 -1.03 8.66 -8.12
N GLY A 70 -0.39 9.65 -7.51
CA GLY A 70 0.87 10.21 -8.01
C GLY A 70 2.09 9.27 -7.90
N ASN A 71 1.98 8.16 -7.17
CA ASN A 71 3.07 7.21 -6.91
C ASN A 71 2.70 5.76 -7.29
N ILE A 72 1.71 5.55 -8.17
CA ILE A 72 1.25 4.20 -8.53
C ILE A 72 2.37 3.35 -9.12
N GLU A 73 3.21 3.91 -10.00
CA GLU A 73 4.32 3.18 -10.61
C GLU A 73 5.32 2.65 -9.57
N ASP A 74 5.67 3.48 -8.59
CA ASP A 74 6.57 3.09 -7.49
C ASP A 74 5.95 2.00 -6.62
N ILE A 75 4.64 2.09 -6.34
CA ILE A 75 3.90 1.08 -5.57
C ILE A 75 3.87 -0.25 -6.32
N LEU A 76 3.58 -0.24 -7.63
CA LEU A 76 3.56 -1.43 -8.48
C LEU A 76 4.94 -2.09 -8.56
N LYS A 77 6.00 -1.28 -8.71
CA LYS A 77 7.38 -1.76 -8.71
C LYS A 77 7.73 -2.40 -7.37
N ALA A 78 7.44 -1.73 -6.25
CA ALA A 78 7.70 -2.25 -4.91
C ALA A 78 6.94 -3.56 -4.65
N TRP A 79 5.69 -3.67 -5.10
CA TRP A 79 4.90 -4.90 -4.99
C TRP A 79 5.57 -6.05 -5.74
N LYS A 80 5.94 -5.82 -7.00
CA LYS A 80 6.63 -6.80 -7.86
C LYS A 80 7.96 -7.24 -7.24
N ASP A 81 8.76 -6.30 -6.78
CA ASP A 81 10.06 -6.59 -6.16
C ASP A 81 9.88 -7.44 -4.89
N PHE A 82 8.87 -7.16 -4.08
CA PHE A 82 8.65 -7.84 -2.80
C PHE A 82 8.02 -9.23 -2.91
N PHE A 83 7.03 -9.41 -3.79
CA PHE A 83 6.27 -10.67 -3.94
C PHE A 83 6.67 -11.51 -5.15
N CYS A 84 7.06 -10.90 -6.26
CA CYS A 84 7.43 -11.62 -7.48
C CYS A 84 8.95 -11.83 -7.61
N GLY A 85 9.76 -11.00 -6.95
CA GLY A 85 11.23 -11.08 -6.97
C GLY A 85 11.85 -12.26 -6.22
N ARG A 86 11.05 -13.11 -5.56
CA ARG A 86 11.52 -14.28 -4.77
C ARG A 86 11.33 -15.63 -5.49
N ARG A 87 11.73 -15.73 -6.76
CA ARG A 87 12.04 -17.03 -7.39
C ARG A 87 13.54 -17.13 -7.66
N ASN A 88 14.15 -18.16 -7.07
CA ASN A 88 15.55 -18.63 -7.18
C ASN A 88 16.64 -17.86 -6.40
N LYS A 89 16.82 -18.24 -5.14
CA LYS A 89 18.15 -18.69 -4.69
C LYS A 89 18.05 -20.18 -4.37
N ILE A 90 18.46 -20.98 -5.35
CA ILE A 90 18.90 -22.36 -5.10
C ILE A 90 20.22 -22.22 -4.34
N LEU A 91 20.27 -22.73 -3.11
CA LEU A 91 21.47 -23.28 -2.49
C LEU A 91 21.16 -24.74 -2.19
#